data_AF-A0A0R1UQ16-F1
#
_entry.id   AF-A0A0R1UQ16-F1
#
_cell.length_a   1.000
_cell.length_b   1.000
_cell.length_c   1.000
_cell.angle_alpha   90.00
_cell.angle_beta   90.00
_cell.angle_gamma   90.00
#
_symmetry.space_group_name_H-M   'P 1'
#
loop_
_entity.id
_entity.type
_entity.pdbx_description
1 polymer ?
#
loop_
_entity_poly.entity_id
_entity_poly.type
_entity_poly.pdbx_seq_one_letter_code
_entity_poly.pdbx_strand_id
1 'polypeptide(L)'
;MSKSAVTWKGINIYMNSTQRVKLYKSGKNWVTMTIATAAMAFGVATSANQITAYADTAAATPTTAAVSDVKSDASTPSTTTTTATTTTPATTTTVNQALKQAQVDAKTGWQQGTDKSWTYYNADGKTNTGREYSLMPTIGDQTGKSKSWYLMQDGKALSGVQEWMGSYWNFNNDTYTLNQDRSYFQSQWGLWYLSDHGQVLNGVQEWAGSYWHFDSVSYLLSQKKNYVQSQWGNWYLVGDDGLILNGVQEWAGSYWYFDPTTNLLSKQQNYVQSQWGSWYMVGNDGRIQSGLVNWMGSTYYFDPVTYLLVTNKTFKVNGVEYQANAAGQVTKTYSEEAAARDWIAQRESGGNYNARNGIYYGKYQLTISYLGGDLSPQNQDRVADAYVKNRYGSWVGAKNFWLSHHWY
;
A
#
# COMPACT_ATOMS: atom_id res chain seq x y z
N MET A 1 30.49 49.32 -30.43
CA MET A 1 29.44 49.94 -29.60
C MET A 1 28.10 49.48 -30.16
N SER A 2 27.08 49.05 -29.41
CA SER A 2 26.91 48.91 -27.95
C SER A 2 26.13 47.64 -27.61
N LYS A 3 26.26 47.14 -26.38
CA LYS A 3 25.31 46.16 -25.80
C LYS A 3 24.02 46.89 -25.39
N SER A 4 22.87 46.22 -25.54
CA SER A 4 21.63 46.46 -24.81
C SER A 4 20.89 45.11 -24.73
N ALA A 5 20.90 44.35 -23.63
CA ALA A 5 20.38 44.59 -22.29
C ALA A 5 18.90 44.17 -22.15
N VAL A 6 18.67 43.29 -21.17
CA VAL A 6 17.39 42.64 -20.85
C VAL A 6 16.45 43.60 -20.11
N THR A 7 15.15 43.58 -20.45
CA THR A 7 14.06 43.94 -19.52
C THR A 7 12.83 43.06 -19.76
N TRP A 8 12.61 42.07 -18.90
CA TRP A 8 11.28 41.45 -18.75
C TRP A 8 10.55 42.14 -17.58
N LYS A 9 9.47 42.87 -17.89
CA LYS A 9 8.45 43.24 -16.89
C LYS A 9 7.44 42.09 -16.82
N GLY A 10 7.12 41.64 -15.60
CA GLY A 10 6.16 40.54 -15.38
C GLY A 10 4.71 41.00 -15.22
N ILE A 11 3.91 40.15 -14.57
CA ILE A 11 2.51 40.37 -14.13
C ILE A 11 1.51 40.30 -15.32
N ASN A 12 0.43 39.51 -15.33
CA ASN A 12 -0.33 38.79 -14.29
C ASN A 12 -0.84 37.43 -14.82
N ILE A 13 -0.88 36.39 -14.00
CA ILE A 13 -1.82 35.25 -14.21
C ILE A 13 -2.63 35.10 -12.93
N TYR A 14 -3.95 35.20 -13.06
CA TYR A 14 -4.89 35.13 -11.94
C TYR A 14 -4.88 33.73 -11.33
N MET A 15 -4.61 33.64 -10.03
CA MET A 15 -4.98 32.46 -9.24
C MET A 15 -6.50 32.44 -9.08
N ASN A 16 -7.14 31.33 -9.49
CA ASN A 16 -8.45 30.96 -8.98
C ASN A 16 -8.34 29.56 -8.35
N SER A 17 -7.93 29.53 -7.09
CA SER A 17 -7.86 28.31 -6.29
C SER A 17 -9.24 27.99 -5.73
N THR A 18 -10.02 27.20 -6.47
CA THR A 18 -11.30 26.67 -5.98
C THR A 18 -11.06 25.67 -4.85
N GLN A 19 -10.97 26.14 -3.61
CA GLN A 19 -10.99 25.27 -2.42
C GLN A 19 -12.31 24.49 -2.39
N ARG A 20 -12.27 23.19 -2.69
CA ARG A 20 -13.43 22.30 -2.55
C ARG A 20 -13.51 21.80 -1.11
N VAL A 21 -14.31 22.47 -0.29
CA VAL A 21 -14.68 21.98 1.04
C VAL A 21 -15.57 20.74 0.89
N LYS A 22 -15.20 19.63 1.53
CA LYS A 22 -16.07 18.45 1.66
C LYS A 22 -16.79 18.48 3.01
N LEU A 23 -18.12 18.41 2.96
CA LEU A 23 -18.98 18.27 4.13
C LEU A 23 -19.15 16.78 4.48
N TYR A 24 -19.03 16.44 5.75
CA TYR A 24 -19.32 15.09 6.26
C TYR A 24 -20.19 15.15 7.51
N LYS A 25 -21.06 14.16 7.67
CA LYS A 25 -22.12 14.09 8.69
C LYS A 25 -21.68 13.21 9.85
N SER A 26 -21.66 13.76 11.06
CA SER A 26 -21.55 13.00 12.31
C SER A 26 -22.54 13.55 13.33
N GLY A 27 -23.52 12.75 13.74
CA GLY A 27 -24.53 13.16 14.73
C GLY A 27 -25.49 14.27 14.26
N LYS A 28 -26.12 14.94 15.25
CA LYS A 28 -27.21 15.93 15.05
C LYS A 28 -26.82 17.41 15.27
N ASN A 29 -25.55 17.73 15.54
CA ASN A 29 -25.10 19.11 15.80
C ASN A 29 -23.99 19.54 14.83
N TRP A 30 -24.05 20.78 14.35
CA TRP A 30 -23.04 21.39 13.50
C TRP A 30 -21.95 22.06 14.35
N VAL A 31 -20.67 21.72 14.13
CA VAL A 31 -19.54 22.38 14.79
C VAL A 31 -18.39 22.55 13.78
N THR A 32 -17.85 23.76 13.70
CA THR A 32 -16.64 24.10 12.95
C THR A 32 -15.40 23.82 13.80
N MET A 33 -14.44 23.05 13.28
CA MET A 33 -13.14 22.85 13.93
C MET A 33 -12.05 23.63 13.20
N THR A 34 -11.52 24.66 13.85
CA THR A 34 -10.27 25.32 13.46
C THR A 34 -9.11 24.34 13.67
N ILE A 35 -8.20 24.22 12.69
CA ILE A 35 -6.97 23.43 12.87
C ILE A 35 -6.10 24.12 13.92
N ALA A 36 -6.08 23.58 15.14
CA ALA A 36 -5.14 23.98 16.16
C ALA A 36 -3.81 23.25 15.93
N THR A 37 -2.75 24.00 15.62
CA THR A 37 -1.39 23.47 15.49
C THR A 37 -0.88 23.03 16.86
N ALA A 38 -0.94 21.72 17.15
CA ALA A 38 -0.31 21.14 18.32
C ALA A 38 1.19 20.92 18.07
N ALA A 39 2.00 21.94 18.32
CA ALA A 39 3.45 21.76 18.42
C ALA A 39 3.77 21.02 19.73
N MET A 40 4.05 19.71 19.64
CA MET A 40 4.57 18.96 20.78
C MET A 40 6.06 19.26 20.96
N ALA A 41 6.40 19.79 22.12
CA ALA A 41 7.78 20.05 22.53
C ALA A 41 8.15 19.22 23.77
N PHE A 42 9.44 18.86 23.85
CA PHE A 42 10.10 18.09 24.91
C PHE A 42 9.77 16.57 24.95
N GLY A 43 10.71 15.70 25.35
CA GLY A 43 12.01 15.99 25.99
C GLY A 43 13.10 14.93 25.77
N VAL A 44 14.29 15.25 26.26
CA VAL A 44 15.54 14.48 26.10
C VAL A 44 15.57 13.27 27.04
N ALA A 45 16.01 12.11 26.52
CA ALA A 45 16.56 11.00 27.31
C ALA A 45 17.74 10.37 26.56
N THR A 46 18.72 9.83 27.30
CA THR A 46 20.07 9.56 26.82
C THR A 46 20.35 8.08 26.48
N SER A 47 21.03 7.86 25.35
CA SER A 47 22.03 6.81 25.06
C SER A 47 21.78 5.34 25.48
N ALA A 48 21.74 4.45 24.47
CA ALA A 48 22.54 3.20 24.43
C ALA A 48 22.66 2.67 22.99
N ASN A 49 23.72 1.91 22.69
CA ASN A 49 24.07 1.43 21.35
C ASN A 49 23.57 0.00 21.04
N GLN A 50 23.18 -0.20 19.77
CA GLN A 50 23.26 -1.42 18.93
C GLN A 50 22.77 -2.80 19.43
N ILE A 51 22.13 -3.53 18.48
CA ILE A 51 22.38 -4.93 18.01
C ILE A 51 21.06 -5.40 17.35
N THR A 52 20.96 -5.37 16.02
CA THR A 52 21.22 -6.47 15.05
C THR A 52 19.94 -7.23 14.69
N ALA A 53 19.75 -7.45 13.39
CA ALA A 53 18.56 -8.06 12.82
C ALA A 53 18.48 -9.58 13.04
N TYR A 54 17.25 -10.10 13.07
CA TYR A 54 16.91 -11.37 12.44
C TYR A 54 15.63 -11.20 11.63
N ALA A 55 15.68 -11.62 10.37
CA ALA A 55 14.47 -11.99 9.63
C ALA A 55 14.28 -13.49 9.82
N ASP A 56 13.08 -13.92 10.18
CA ASP A 56 12.70 -15.32 9.96
C ASP A 56 11.20 -15.47 9.67
N THR A 57 10.92 -16.63 9.11
CA THR A 57 9.71 -17.09 8.45
C THR A 57 8.71 -17.61 9.46
N ALA A 58 7.44 -17.23 9.34
CA ALA A 58 6.35 -17.88 10.07
C ALA A 58 5.11 -18.01 9.18
N ALA A 59 4.96 -19.16 8.54
CA ALA A 59 3.64 -19.61 8.09
C ALA A 59 2.83 -20.05 9.31
N ALA A 60 1.58 -19.62 9.42
CA ALA A 60 0.66 -20.04 10.46
C ALA A 60 -0.72 -20.35 9.88
N THR A 61 -0.99 -21.62 9.67
CA THR A 61 -2.34 -22.18 9.51
C THR A 61 -3.08 -22.17 10.86
N PRO A 62 -4.39 -21.94 10.86
CA PRO A 62 -5.28 -22.47 11.88
C PRO A 62 -6.09 -23.66 11.34
N THR A 63 -6.06 -24.78 12.05
CA THR A 63 -6.88 -25.97 11.80
C THR A 63 -7.96 -26.10 12.87
N THR A 64 -9.22 -26.27 12.46
CA THR A 64 -10.35 -26.89 13.19
C THR A 64 -11.58 -26.87 12.25
N ALA A 65 -12.57 -27.74 12.35
CA ALA A 65 -12.64 -29.17 12.70
C ALA A 65 -14.00 -29.67 12.15
N ALA A 66 -14.08 -30.91 11.66
CA ALA A 66 -15.27 -31.40 10.95
C ALA A 66 -16.41 -31.87 11.88
N VAL A 67 -17.65 -31.82 11.38
CA VAL A 67 -18.75 -32.72 11.75
C VAL A 67 -19.41 -33.21 10.47
N SER A 68 -19.82 -34.48 10.45
CA SER A 68 -19.84 -35.34 9.26
C SER A 68 -21.17 -35.44 8.50
N ASP A 69 -21.06 -35.97 7.27
CA ASP A 69 -22.14 -36.28 6.34
C ASP A 69 -23.15 -37.36 6.80
N VAL A 70 -24.33 -37.36 6.17
CA VAL A 70 -25.01 -38.61 5.77
C VAL A 70 -25.40 -38.52 4.29
N LYS A 71 -24.99 -39.53 3.54
CA LYS A 71 -25.15 -39.71 2.08
C LYS A 71 -26.36 -40.59 1.74
N SER A 72 -27.02 -40.36 0.61
CA SER A 72 -27.71 -41.43 -0.14
C SER A 72 -27.72 -41.17 -1.65
N ASP A 73 -27.44 -42.23 -2.43
CA ASP A 73 -27.25 -42.20 -3.89
C ASP A 73 -28.55 -42.42 -4.69
N ALA A 74 -28.62 -41.71 -5.84
CA ALA A 74 -28.98 -42.15 -7.19
C ALA A 74 -30.11 -43.18 -7.50
N SER A 75 -30.85 -42.88 -8.58
CA SER A 75 -31.13 -43.75 -9.76
C SER A 75 -32.60 -43.85 -10.22
N THR A 76 -32.79 -43.71 -11.55
CA THR A 76 -34.01 -43.95 -12.34
C THR A 76 -34.40 -45.44 -12.40
N PRO A 77 -35.64 -45.81 -12.82
CA PRO A 77 -35.83 -46.24 -14.22
C PRO A 77 -37.22 -45.94 -14.84
N SER A 78 -37.43 -46.43 -16.07
CA SER A 78 -38.52 -46.05 -17.01
C SER A 78 -39.55 -47.17 -17.29
N THR A 79 -40.78 -46.78 -17.67
CA THR A 79 -41.74 -47.42 -18.64
C THR A 79 -41.97 -48.95 -18.69
N THR A 80 -43.25 -49.39 -18.78
CA THR A 80 -43.88 -50.05 -19.99
C THR A 80 -45.37 -50.47 -19.80
N THR A 81 -46.10 -50.49 -20.92
CA THR A 81 -47.54 -50.70 -21.29
C THR A 81 -48.20 -52.09 -21.13
N THR A 82 -49.55 -52.15 -20.97
CA THR A 82 -50.58 -53.04 -21.64
C THR A 82 -52.02 -52.70 -21.13
N THR A 83 -53.13 -52.46 -21.87
CA THR A 83 -53.89 -53.18 -22.94
C THR A 83 -54.92 -54.18 -22.34
N ALA A 84 -56.24 -54.28 -22.66
CA ALA A 84 -57.03 -53.97 -23.88
C ALA A 84 -58.61 -53.83 -23.72
N THR A 85 -59.31 -53.31 -24.77
CA THR A 85 -60.64 -53.64 -25.42
C THR A 85 -61.85 -54.36 -24.71
N THR A 86 -63.16 -54.29 -25.07
CA THR A 86 -64.05 -53.56 -26.06
C THR A 86 -65.55 -53.67 -25.66
N THR A 87 -66.46 -52.76 -26.09
CA THR A 87 -67.70 -53.05 -26.89
C THR A 87 -68.59 -51.80 -27.12
N THR A 88 -69.26 -51.74 -28.27
CA THR A 88 -70.19 -50.69 -28.80
C THR A 88 -71.58 -51.35 -29.08
N PRO A 89 -72.70 -50.68 -29.53
CA PRO A 89 -72.78 -49.41 -30.28
C PRO A 89 -73.90 -48.39 -29.96
N ALA A 90 -73.67 -47.16 -30.44
CA ALA A 90 -74.59 -46.18 -31.04
C ALA A 90 -75.93 -45.75 -30.37
N THR A 91 -76.04 -44.43 -30.09
CA THR A 91 -77.00 -43.57 -30.83
C THR A 91 -76.41 -42.17 -31.06
N THR A 92 -76.65 -41.59 -32.24
CA THR A 92 -76.17 -40.25 -32.64
C THR A 92 -77.07 -39.14 -32.11
N THR A 93 -76.52 -38.17 -31.37
CA THR A 93 -77.09 -36.80 -31.30
C THR A 93 -75.99 -35.76 -31.17
N THR A 94 -75.82 -34.93 -32.20
CA THR A 94 -74.94 -33.75 -32.18
C THR A 94 -75.58 -32.66 -31.33
N VAL A 95 -75.02 -32.36 -30.16
CA VAL A 95 -75.19 -31.05 -29.52
C VAL A 95 -73.83 -30.54 -29.07
N ASN A 96 -73.33 -29.51 -29.75
CA ASN A 96 -72.24 -28.70 -29.25
C ASN A 96 -72.69 -27.98 -27.98
N GLN A 97 -72.37 -28.52 -26.80
CA GLN A 97 -72.35 -27.75 -25.57
C GLN A 97 -70.91 -27.48 -25.18
N ALA A 98 -70.60 -26.19 -25.11
CA ALA A 98 -69.25 -25.71 -24.86
C ALA A 98 -68.73 -26.21 -23.51
N LEU A 99 -67.62 -26.93 -23.54
CA LEU A 99 -66.62 -26.80 -22.48
C LEU A 99 -66.11 -25.36 -22.54
N LYS A 100 -66.83 -24.44 -21.89
CA LYS A 100 -66.21 -23.24 -21.34
C LYS A 100 -65.17 -23.72 -20.36
N GLN A 101 -63.93 -23.88 -20.82
CA GLN A 101 -62.80 -23.73 -19.92
C GLN A 101 -63.04 -22.42 -19.18
N ALA A 102 -62.99 -22.46 -17.85
CA ALA A 102 -62.89 -21.26 -17.08
C ALA A 102 -61.62 -20.55 -17.55
N GLN A 103 -61.79 -19.45 -18.29
CA GLN A 103 -60.72 -18.50 -18.52
C GLN A 103 -60.43 -17.90 -17.14
N VAL A 104 -59.56 -18.57 -16.39
CA VAL A 104 -58.76 -17.90 -15.38
C VAL A 104 -58.02 -16.83 -16.17
N ASP A 105 -58.27 -15.56 -15.88
CA ASP A 105 -57.53 -14.46 -16.49
C ASP A 105 -56.06 -14.64 -16.10
N ALA A 106 -55.32 -15.27 -17.00
CA ALA A 106 -53.93 -15.64 -16.77
C ALA A 106 -53.16 -14.34 -16.61
N LYS A 107 -52.72 -14.08 -15.38
CA LYS A 107 -51.88 -12.92 -15.09
C LYS A 107 -50.61 -13.09 -15.91
N THR A 108 -50.38 -12.17 -16.82
CA THR A 108 -49.17 -12.10 -17.65
C THR A 108 -48.42 -10.80 -17.33
N GLY A 109 -47.14 -10.75 -17.72
CA GLY A 109 -46.27 -9.62 -17.43
C GLY A 109 -45.94 -9.46 -15.94
N TRP A 110 -45.53 -8.25 -15.56
CA TRP A 110 -45.19 -7.92 -14.19
C TRP A 110 -46.43 -7.82 -13.29
N GLN A 111 -46.38 -8.54 -12.16
CA GLN A 111 -47.41 -8.55 -11.13
C GLN A 111 -46.76 -8.26 -9.78
N GLN A 112 -47.34 -7.35 -9.00
CA GLN A 112 -46.85 -7.03 -7.66
C GLN A 112 -47.54 -7.91 -6.60
N GLY A 113 -46.75 -8.52 -5.73
CA GLY A 113 -47.21 -9.28 -4.57
C GLY A 113 -47.66 -8.39 -3.42
N THR A 114 -48.32 -8.99 -2.42
CA THR A 114 -48.69 -8.31 -1.16
C THR A 114 -47.47 -7.87 -0.33
N ASP A 115 -46.34 -8.54 -0.53
CA ASP A 115 -45.01 -8.19 -0.01
C ASP A 115 -44.30 -7.08 -0.81
N LYS A 116 -44.98 -6.49 -1.80
CA LYS A 116 -44.47 -5.53 -2.79
C LYS A 116 -43.42 -6.08 -3.77
N SER A 117 -43.06 -7.36 -3.70
CA SER A 117 -42.15 -7.99 -4.67
C SER A 117 -42.78 -8.06 -6.05
N TRP A 118 -41.95 -8.03 -7.09
CA TRP A 118 -42.40 -8.13 -8.48
C TRP A 118 -42.10 -9.51 -9.05
N THR A 119 -43.12 -10.15 -9.62
CA THR A 119 -43.04 -11.45 -10.29
C THR A 119 -43.44 -11.28 -11.75
N TYR A 120 -42.66 -11.82 -12.68
CA TYR A 120 -42.98 -11.81 -14.11
C TYR A 120 -43.61 -13.14 -14.54
N TYR A 121 -44.80 -13.07 -15.11
CA TYR A 121 -45.51 -14.21 -15.66
C TYR A 121 -45.47 -14.19 -17.19
N ASN A 122 -45.07 -15.31 -17.79
CA ASN A 122 -45.00 -15.51 -19.23
C ASN A 122 -46.40 -15.55 -19.87
N ALA A 123 -46.45 -15.59 -21.21
CA ALA A 123 -47.71 -15.66 -21.96
C ALA A 123 -48.56 -16.92 -21.67
N ASP A 124 -47.97 -17.99 -21.12
CA ASP A 124 -48.68 -19.19 -20.66
C ASP A 124 -49.17 -19.11 -19.20
N GLY A 125 -48.98 -17.95 -18.55
CA GLY A 125 -49.36 -17.70 -17.15
C GLY A 125 -48.41 -18.31 -16.12
N LYS A 126 -47.23 -18.81 -16.51
CA LYS A 126 -46.23 -19.39 -15.59
C LYS A 126 -45.01 -18.48 -15.41
N THR A 127 -44.24 -18.75 -14.37
CA THR A 127 -42.92 -18.14 -14.14
C THR A 127 -41.80 -19.02 -14.72
N ASN A 128 -40.66 -18.41 -15.04
CA ASN A 128 -39.42 -19.17 -15.25
C ASN A 128 -38.94 -19.74 -13.90
N THR A 129 -38.27 -20.89 -13.92
CA THR A 129 -37.68 -21.54 -12.73
C THR A 129 -36.17 -21.36 -12.70
N GLY A 130 -35.59 -21.22 -11.51
CA GLY A 130 -34.16 -21.02 -11.31
C GLY A 130 -33.74 -19.55 -11.37
N ARG A 131 -32.43 -19.32 -11.47
CA ARG A 131 -31.83 -17.97 -11.43
C ARG A 131 -31.44 -17.50 -12.83
N GLU A 132 -31.85 -16.29 -13.21
CA GLU A 132 -31.75 -15.78 -14.57
C GLU A 132 -31.40 -14.29 -14.59
N TYR A 133 -30.47 -13.88 -15.45
CA TYR A 133 -30.20 -12.47 -15.75
C TYR A 133 -30.75 -12.13 -17.14
N SER A 134 -31.78 -11.28 -17.21
CA SER A 134 -32.63 -11.18 -18.41
C SER A 134 -33.14 -9.76 -18.68
N LEU A 135 -33.33 -9.45 -19.97
CA LEU A 135 -33.81 -8.15 -20.47
C LEU A 135 -35.34 -8.16 -20.60
N MET A 136 -36.02 -7.75 -19.54
CA MET A 136 -37.49 -7.77 -19.43
C MET A 136 -38.10 -6.39 -19.71
N PRO A 137 -39.42 -6.28 -19.97
CA PRO A 137 -40.12 -5.00 -19.96
C PRO A 137 -39.86 -4.23 -18.66
N THR A 138 -39.81 -2.91 -18.69
CA THR A 138 -39.56 -2.11 -17.49
C THR A 138 -40.77 -2.17 -16.53
N ILE A 139 -40.53 -2.49 -15.27
CA ILE A 139 -41.56 -2.46 -14.21
C ILE A 139 -42.22 -1.07 -14.17
N GLY A 140 -43.54 -1.03 -14.26
CA GLY A 140 -44.32 0.21 -14.32
C GLY A 140 -44.54 0.81 -15.72
N ASP A 141 -43.85 0.34 -16.76
CA ASP A 141 -44.15 0.74 -18.15
C ASP A 141 -45.38 -0.01 -18.68
N GLN A 142 -46.53 0.66 -18.65
CA GLN A 142 -47.79 0.14 -19.18
C GLN A 142 -47.78 -0.08 -20.71
N THR A 143 -46.80 0.49 -21.44
CA THR A 143 -46.68 0.31 -22.89
C THR A 143 -45.86 -0.93 -23.26
N GLY A 144 -45.09 -1.49 -22.33
CA GLY A 144 -44.18 -2.62 -22.54
C GLY A 144 -43.06 -2.37 -23.57
N LYS A 145 -42.80 -1.10 -23.92
CA LYS A 145 -41.81 -0.72 -24.94
C LYS A 145 -40.42 -0.53 -24.35
N SER A 146 -40.34 0.02 -23.14
CA SER A 146 -39.11 0.15 -22.38
C SER A 146 -38.69 -1.23 -21.86
N LYS A 147 -37.38 -1.50 -21.89
CA LYS A 147 -36.80 -2.72 -21.33
C LYS A 147 -35.66 -2.39 -20.39
N SER A 148 -35.44 -3.26 -19.42
CA SER A 148 -34.36 -3.12 -18.45
C SER A 148 -33.81 -4.50 -18.07
N TRP A 149 -32.56 -4.53 -17.62
CA TRP A 149 -31.92 -5.75 -17.16
C TRP A 149 -32.26 -6.03 -15.70
N TYR A 150 -32.66 -7.26 -15.41
CA TYR A 150 -33.02 -7.75 -14.07
C TYR A 150 -32.27 -9.03 -13.78
N LEU A 151 -31.93 -9.26 -12.50
CA LEU A 151 -31.67 -10.60 -11.99
C LEU A 151 -32.95 -11.14 -11.37
N MET A 152 -33.27 -12.40 -11.66
CA MET A 152 -34.50 -13.05 -11.26
C MET A 152 -34.22 -14.39 -10.57
N GLN A 153 -35.10 -14.79 -9.68
CA GLN A 153 -35.14 -16.10 -9.02
C GLN A 153 -36.59 -16.60 -9.05
N ASP A 154 -36.82 -17.72 -9.75
CA ASP A 154 -38.14 -18.36 -9.90
C ASP A 154 -39.25 -17.39 -10.39
N GLY A 155 -38.85 -16.49 -11.29
CA GLY A 155 -39.71 -15.44 -11.86
C GLY A 155 -39.86 -14.18 -11.00
N LYS A 156 -39.31 -14.14 -9.78
CA LYS A 156 -39.28 -12.94 -8.94
C LYS A 156 -38.06 -12.09 -9.24
N ALA A 157 -38.21 -10.77 -9.35
CA ALA A 157 -37.10 -9.85 -9.46
C ALA A 157 -36.32 -9.73 -8.14
N LEU A 158 -34.99 -9.68 -8.23
CA LEU A 158 -34.06 -9.47 -7.12
C LEU A 158 -33.50 -8.04 -7.14
N SER A 159 -33.16 -7.52 -5.96
CA SER A 159 -32.58 -6.19 -5.77
C SER A 159 -31.38 -6.21 -4.83
N GLY A 160 -30.69 -5.08 -4.72
CA GLY A 160 -29.48 -4.92 -3.91
C GLY A 160 -28.27 -5.65 -4.51
N VAL A 161 -27.29 -5.96 -3.67
CA VAL A 161 -26.09 -6.72 -4.07
C VAL A 161 -26.43 -8.20 -4.19
N GLN A 162 -26.24 -8.76 -5.38
CA GLN A 162 -26.57 -10.14 -5.73
C GLN A 162 -25.38 -10.83 -6.39
N GLU A 163 -25.05 -12.05 -5.97
CA GLU A 163 -24.08 -12.87 -6.68
C GLU A 163 -24.66 -13.35 -8.02
N TRP A 164 -23.90 -13.23 -9.11
CA TRP A 164 -24.22 -13.81 -10.42
C TRP A 164 -22.93 -14.11 -11.20
N MET A 165 -22.82 -15.33 -11.71
CA MET A 165 -21.67 -15.84 -12.49
C MET A 165 -20.30 -15.63 -11.81
N GLY A 166 -20.21 -15.86 -10.49
CA GLY A 166 -18.95 -15.76 -9.73
C GLY A 166 -18.48 -14.34 -9.43
N SER A 167 -19.34 -13.35 -9.62
CA SER A 167 -19.11 -11.94 -9.25
C SER A 167 -20.36 -11.38 -8.56
N TYR A 168 -20.26 -10.19 -7.97
CA TYR A 168 -21.39 -9.50 -7.35
C TYR A 168 -21.89 -8.37 -8.24
N TRP A 169 -23.20 -8.15 -8.24
CA TRP A 169 -23.90 -7.20 -9.09
C TRP A 169 -24.92 -6.41 -8.27
N ASN A 170 -25.02 -5.10 -8.52
CA ASN A 170 -25.84 -4.17 -7.78
C ASN A 170 -27.12 -3.82 -8.57
N PHE A 171 -28.26 -4.28 -8.08
CA PHE A 171 -29.59 -3.98 -8.61
C PHE A 171 -30.29 -2.94 -7.74
N ASN A 172 -30.98 -1.99 -8.36
CA ASN A 172 -31.65 -0.90 -7.65
C ASN A 172 -32.75 -1.45 -6.71
N ASN A 173 -32.83 -0.94 -5.49
CA ASN A 173 -33.77 -1.44 -4.47
C ASN A 173 -35.24 -1.13 -4.75
N ASP A 174 -35.53 -0.06 -5.51
CA ASP A 174 -36.89 0.38 -5.82
C ASP A 174 -37.35 -0.13 -7.20
N THR A 175 -36.47 -0.10 -8.20
CA THR A 175 -36.80 -0.45 -9.59
C THR A 175 -36.40 -1.87 -10.00
N TYR A 176 -35.61 -2.58 -9.18
CA TYR A 176 -35.03 -3.91 -9.45
C TYR A 176 -34.10 -3.98 -10.68
N THR A 177 -33.87 -2.86 -11.36
CA THR A 177 -33.02 -2.79 -12.56
C THR A 177 -31.55 -2.80 -12.19
N LEU A 178 -30.70 -3.37 -13.06
CA LEU A 178 -29.25 -3.23 -12.94
C LEU A 178 -28.88 -1.72 -12.87
N ASN A 179 -28.10 -1.32 -11.86
CA ASN A 179 -27.60 0.06 -11.79
C ASN A 179 -26.57 0.28 -12.91
N GLN A 180 -26.62 1.42 -13.59
CA GLN A 180 -25.66 1.73 -14.68
C GLN A 180 -24.50 2.63 -14.20
N ASP A 181 -24.69 3.37 -13.12
CA ASP A 181 -23.72 4.38 -12.66
C ASP A 181 -22.58 3.78 -11.84
N ARG A 182 -21.35 4.28 -12.10
CA ARG A 182 -20.22 4.08 -11.17
C ARG A 182 -20.51 4.75 -9.84
N SER A 183 -20.63 3.94 -8.79
CA SER A 183 -21.26 4.36 -7.52
C SER A 183 -20.65 3.65 -6.32
N TYR A 184 -20.37 4.41 -5.25
CA TYR A 184 -20.00 3.90 -3.93
C TYR A 184 -21.22 3.94 -3.01
N PHE A 185 -21.67 2.78 -2.55
CA PHE A 185 -22.99 2.61 -1.94
C PHE A 185 -22.96 1.57 -0.81
N GLN A 186 -23.98 1.60 0.05
CA GLN A 186 -24.18 0.64 1.12
C GLN A 186 -25.18 -0.45 0.67
N SER A 187 -24.82 -1.73 0.86
CA SER A 187 -25.69 -2.86 0.54
C SER A 187 -26.77 -3.08 1.59
N GLN A 188 -27.70 -4.00 1.30
CA GLN A 188 -28.69 -4.52 2.24
C GLN A 188 -28.10 -5.16 3.52
N TRP A 189 -26.79 -5.44 3.56
CA TRP A 189 -26.09 -5.96 4.74
C TRP A 189 -25.38 -4.86 5.55
N GLY A 190 -25.51 -3.59 5.16
CA GLY A 190 -24.80 -2.48 5.80
C GLY A 190 -23.33 -2.32 5.39
N LEU A 191 -22.84 -3.17 4.48
CA LEU A 191 -21.47 -3.16 3.96
C LEU A 191 -21.34 -2.21 2.75
N TRP A 192 -20.18 -1.58 2.58
CA TRP A 192 -19.95 -0.59 1.53
C TRP A 192 -19.14 -1.17 0.36
N TYR A 193 -19.60 -0.89 -0.85
CA TYR A 193 -19.04 -1.40 -2.10
C TYR A 193 -18.92 -0.29 -3.14
N LEU A 194 -17.99 -0.45 -4.08
CA LEU A 194 -17.95 0.29 -5.33
C LEU A 194 -18.49 -0.62 -6.44
N SER A 195 -19.44 -0.13 -7.25
CA SER A 195 -19.86 -0.78 -8.49
C SER A 195 -19.66 0.13 -9.69
N ASP A 196 -19.55 -0.45 -10.89
CA ASP A 196 -19.55 0.25 -12.18
C ASP A 196 -20.34 -0.58 -13.20
N HIS A 197 -21.29 0.06 -13.91
CA HIS A 197 -22.28 -0.62 -14.75
C HIS A 197 -22.94 -1.81 -14.03
N GLY A 198 -23.15 -1.64 -12.72
CA GLY A 198 -23.76 -2.60 -11.82
C GLY A 198 -22.83 -3.71 -11.34
N GLN A 199 -21.70 -4.00 -12.00
CA GLN A 199 -20.75 -4.96 -11.47
C GLN A 199 -20.03 -4.39 -10.25
N VAL A 200 -20.00 -5.12 -9.14
CA VAL A 200 -19.25 -4.76 -7.93
C VAL A 200 -17.76 -5.03 -8.17
N LEU A 201 -16.94 -4.04 -7.87
CA LEU A 201 -15.52 -4.00 -8.19
C LEU A 201 -14.66 -4.43 -6.99
N ASN A 202 -13.52 -5.04 -7.29
CA ASN A 202 -12.46 -5.34 -6.33
C ASN A 202 -11.08 -4.86 -6.86
N GLY A 203 -10.02 -5.11 -6.10
CA GLY A 203 -8.66 -4.69 -6.43
C GLY A 203 -8.46 -3.18 -6.30
N VAL A 204 -7.49 -2.65 -7.04
CA VAL A 204 -7.21 -1.20 -7.07
C VAL A 204 -8.15 -0.53 -8.07
N GLN A 205 -8.86 0.51 -7.65
CA GLN A 205 -9.92 1.16 -8.41
C GLN A 205 -9.81 2.68 -8.35
N GLU A 206 -9.95 3.36 -9.49
CA GLU A 206 -10.08 4.82 -9.50
C GLU A 206 -11.50 5.22 -9.05
N TRP A 207 -11.59 6.13 -8.08
CA TRP A 207 -12.84 6.70 -7.62
C TRP A 207 -12.63 8.10 -7.03
N ALA A 208 -13.49 9.04 -7.42
CA ALA A 208 -13.48 10.44 -6.96
C ALA A 208 -12.13 11.18 -7.09
N GLY A 209 -11.34 10.86 -8.12
CA GLY A 209 -10.04 11.48 -8.40
C GLY A 209 -8.87 10.93 -7.58
N SER A 210 -8.98 9.71 -7.07
CA SER A 210 -7.91 8.99 -6.37
C SER A 210 -8.07 7.48 -6.58
N TYR A 211 -7.03 6.70 -6.28
CA TYR A 211 -7.12 5.25 -6.28
C TYR A 211 -7.48 4.73 -4.89
N TRP A 212 -8.27 3.66 -4.84
CA TRP A 212 -8.74 2.99 -3.62
C TRP A 212 -8.55 1.47 -3.78
N HIS A 213 -8.37 0.74 -2.69
CA HIS A 213 -8.22 -0.72 -2.70
C HIS A 213 -9.40 -1.42 -2.04
N PHE A 214 -10.10 -2.23 -2.82
CA PHE A 214 -11.15 -3.14 -2.40
C PHE A 214 -10.57 -4.55 -2.35
N ASP A 215 -10.76 -5.26 -1.24
CA ASP A 215 -10.22 -6.61 -1.06
C ASP A 215 -10.70 -7.57 -2.15
N SER A 216 -9.79 -8.39 -2.67
CA SER A 216 -10.05 -9.22 -3.86
C SER A 216 -11.07 -10.33 -3.63
N VAL A 217 -11.25 -10.78 -2.38
CA VAL A 217 -12.15 -11.88 -2.01
C VAL A 217 -13.49 -11.35 -1.49
N SER A 218 -13.45 -10.38 -0.58
CA SER A 218 -14.64 -9.84 0.10
C SER A 218 -15.29 -8.64 -0.60
N TYR A 219 -14.61 -8.03 -1.59
CA TYR A 219 -15.04 -6.81 -2.29
C TYR A 219 -15.20 -5.58 -1.39
N LEU A 220 -14.77 -5.64 -0.12
CA LEU A 220 -14.89 -4.56 0.84
C LEU A 220 -13.74 -3.57 0.74
N LEU A 221 -14.01 -2.29 0.98
CA LEU A 221 -12.98 -1.26 1.09
C LEU A 221 -11.99 -1.62 2.20
N SER A 222 -10.69 -1.66 1.87
CA SER A 222 -9.65 -2.06 2.81
C SER A 222 -9.61 -1.14 4.04
N GLN A 223 -9.46 -1.72 5.23
CA GLN A 223 -9.45 -1.00 6.52
C GLN A 223 -8.10 -1.12 7.25
N LYS A 224 -7.01 -1.28 6.49
CA LYS A 224 -5.67 -1.53 7.04
C LYS A 224 -4.58 -1.16 6.04
N LYS A 225 -3.56 -0.45 6.52
CA LYS A 225 -2.36 -0.13 5.76
C LYS A 225 -1.66 -1.40 5.29
N ASN A 226 -1.45 -1.52 3.98
CA ASN A 226 -0.86 -2.72 3.37
C ASN A 226 -0.18 -2.40 2.04
N TYR A 227 0.81 -3.20 1.64
CA TYR A 227 1.43 -3.10 0.32
C TYR A 227 0.89 -4.22 -0.57
N VAL A 228 0.12 -3.87 -1.60
CA VAL A 228 -0.70 -4.82 -2.38
C VAL A 228 -0.38 -4.74 -3.87
N GLN A 229 -0.54 -5.86 -4.56
CA GLN A 229 -0.46 -5.90 -6.02
C GLN A 229 -1.85 -5.65 -6.62
N SER A 230 -1.93 -4.69 -7.53
CA SER A 230 -3.09 -4.44 -8.37
C SER A 230 -3.30 -5.56 -9.41
N GLN A 231 -4.51 -5.62 -9.96
CA GLN A 231 -4.87 -6.52 -11.07
C GLN A 231 -4.12 -6.25 -12.38
N TRP A 232 -3.37 -5.14 -12.49
CA TRP A 232 -2.43 -4.85 -13.59
C TRP A 232 -0.95 -5.03 -13.20
N GLY A 233 -0.67 -5.71 -12.08
CA GLY A 233 0.67 -6.15 -11.69
C GLY A 233 1.54 -5.12 -10.97
N ASN A 234 1.15 -3.84 -10.97
CA ASN A 234 1.83 -2.79 -10.20
C ASN A 234 1.50 -2.90 -8.70
N TRP A 235 2.43 -2.50 -7.85
CA TRP A 235 2.29 -2.52 -6.40
C TRP A 235 2.05 -1.12 -5.82
N TYR A 236 1.16 -1.04 -4.83
CA TYR A 236 0.68 0.20 -4.23
C TYR A 236 0.63 0.08 -2.71
N LEU A 237 0.92 1.18 -2.00
CA LEU A 237 0.68 1.29 -0.57
C LEU A 237 -0.76 1.77 -0.33
N VAL A 238 -1.59 0.90 0.23
CA VAL A 238 -2.92 1.20 0.73
C VAL A 238 -2.81 1.80 2.13
N GLY A 239 -3.63 2.79 2.46
CA GLY A 239 -3.83 3.33 3.81
C GLY A 239 -4.85 2.55 4.64
N ASP A 240 -5.02 2.95 5.91
CA ASP A 240 -5.97 2.34 6.83
C ASP A 240 -7.45 2.62 6.49
N ASP A 241 -7.70 3.53 5.55
CA ASP A 241 -9.01 3.90 4.98
C ASP A 241 -9.24 3.33 3.57
N GLY A 242 -8.29 2.54 3.06
CA GLY A 242 -8.34 1.96 1.73
C GLY A 242 -7.88 2.89 0.60
N LEU A 243 -7.50 4.13 0.90
CA LEU A 243 -6.93 5.06 -0.08
C LEU A 243 -5.54 4.57 -0.52
N ILE A 244 -5.20 4.67 -1.80
CA ILE A 244 -3.81 4.49 -2.25
C ILE A 244 -3.00 5.75 -1.90
N LEU A 245 -1.94 5.55 -1.14
CA LEU A 245 -1.09 6.61 -0.62
C LEU A 245 0.05 6.94 -1.59
N ASN A 246 0.46 8.21 -1.59
CA ASN A 246 1.65 8.70 -2.28
C ASN A 246 2.46 9.68 -1.40
N GLY A 247 3.55 10.22 -1.95
CA GLY A 247 4.49 11.06 -1.23
C GLY A 247 5.38 10.25 -0.28
N VAL A 248 5.85 10.90 0.79
CA VAL A 248 6.65 10.24 1.83
C VAL A 248 5.72 9.56 2.83
N GLN A 249 5.88 8.25 3.02
CA GLN A 249 4.99 7.41 3.82
C GLN A 249 5.76 6.51 4.77
N GLU A 250 5.32 6.47 6.04
CA GLU A 250 5.81 5.48 6.99
C GLU A 250 5.20 4.10 6.68
N TRP A 251 6.04 3.08 6.53
CA TRP A 251 5.62 1.70 6.30
C TRP A 251 6.71 0.72 6.78
N ALA A 252 6.30 -0.36 7.46
CA ALA A 252 7.19 -1.42 7.94
C ALA A 252 8.44 -0.90 8.72
N GLY A 253 8.25 0.08 9.61
CA GLY A 253 9.30 0.63 10.47
C GLY A 253 10.33 1.54 9.76
N SER A 254 10.00 2.05 8.57
CA SER A 254 10.83 2.98 7.80
C SER A 254 9.96 3.95 7.01
N TYR A 255 10.57 5.02 6.48
CA TYR A 255 9.91 5.91 5.53
C TYR A 255 10.26 5.52 4.10
N TRP A 256 9.28 5.62 3.20
CA TRP A 256 9.38 5.28 1.79
C TRP A 256 8.77 6.40 0.95
N TYR A 257 9.22 6.56 -0.30
CA TYR A 257 8.68 7.54 -1.23
C TYR A 257 7.94 6.87 -2.39
N PHE A 258 6.67 7.24 -2.51
CA PHE A 258 5.77 6.85 -3.59
C PHE A 258 5.53 8.06 -4.49
N ASP A 259 5.80 7.93 -5.77
CA ASP A 259 5.70 9.03 -6.73
C ASP A 259 4.25 9.57 -6.82
N PRO A 260 3.98 10.86 -6.58
CA PRO A 260 2.61 11.41 -6.59
C PRO A 260 1.87 11.37 -7.93
N THR A 261 2.58 11.15 -9.05
CA THR A 261 1.96 11.07 -10.38
C THR A 261 1.46 9.67 -10.69
N THR A 262 2.18 8.65 -10.23
CA THR A 262 1.96 7.24 -10.57
C THR A 262 1.47 6.40 -9.38
N ASN A 263 1.64 6.90 -8.15
CA ASN A 263 1.46 6.23 -6.86
C ASN A 263 2.36 4.99 -6.66
N LEU A 264 3.41 4.85 -7.47
CA LEU A 264 4.34 3.72 -7.41
C LEU A 264 5.53 4.00 -6.50
N LEU A 265 6.05 2.96 -5.84
CA LEU A 265 7.29 3.04 -5.08
C LEU A 265 8.45 3.50 -6.00
N SER A 266 9.17 4.54 -5.59
CA SER A 266 10.34 5.03 -6.35
C SER A 266 11.43 3.97 -6.46
N LYS A 267 12.13 3.97 -7.60
CA LYS A 267 13.27 3.10 -7.90
C LYS A 267 14.53 3.89 -8.25
N GLN A 268 14.60 5.14 -7.79
CA GLN A 268 15.62 6.11 -8.17
C GLN A 268 16.06 6.94 -6.97
N GLN A 269 17.38 7.11 -6.84
CA GLN A 269 17.99 7.96 -5.83
C GLN A 269 17.79 9.45 -6.17
N ASN A 270 16.77 10.06 -5.57
CA ASN A 270 16.33 11.42 -5.83
C ASN A 270 16.21 12.21 -4.52
N TYR A 271 16.47 13.52 -4.56
CA TYR A 271 16.15 14.42 -3.46
C TYR A 271 14.79 15.06 -3.70
N VAL A 272 13.80 14.76 -2.85
CA VAL A 272 12.37 15.06 -3.09
C VAL A 272 11.77 15.86 -1.95
N GLN A 273 10.77 16.68 -2.26
CA GLN A 273 9.96 17.37 -1.26
C GLN A 273 8.78 16.49 -0.83
N SER A 274 8.61 16.31 0.47
CA SER A 274 7.43 15.67 1.07
C SER A 274 6.17 16.54 0.98
N GLN A 275 5.01 15.93 1.20
CA GLN A 275 3.73 16.62 1.30
C GLN A 275 3.62 17.59 2.49
N TRP A 276 4.57 17.59 3.44
CA TRP A 276 4.71 18.59 4.51
C TRP A 276 5.83 19.61 4.28
N GLY A 277 6.43 19.63 3.09
CA GLY A 277 7.37 20.66 2.64
C GLY A 277 8.84 20.43 3.00
N SER A 278 9.17 19.49 3.89
CA SER A 278 10.55 19.08 4.17
C SER A 278 11.11 18.23 3.02
N TRP A 279 12.43 18.29 2.83
CA TRP A 279 13.14 17.56 1.76
C TRP A 279 13.88 16.34 2.28
N TYR A 280 13.85 15.25 1.49
CA TYR A 280 14.33 13.93 1.87
C TYR A 280 15.11 13.28 0.73
N MET A 281 16.15 12.53 1.08
CA MET A 281 16.88 11.69 0.12
C MET A 281 16.20 10.34 0.00
N VAL A 282 15.71 10.01 -1.19
CA VAL A 282 15.18 8.69 -1.55
C VAL A 282 16.33 7.82 -2.04
N GLY A 283 16.33 6.53 -1.71
CA GLY A 283 17.26 5.54 -2.24
C GLY A 283 16.78 4.92 -3.57
N ASN A 284 17.63 4.13 -4.21
CA ASN A 284 17.24 3.36 -5.41
C ASN A 284 16.20 2.27 -5.13
N ASP A 285 15.91 1.97 -3.86
CA ASP A 285 14.87 1.07 -3.35
C ASP A 285 13.59 1.80 -2.91
N GLY A 286 13.55 3.14 -3.05
CA GLY A 286 12.44 3.97 -2.61
C GLY A 286 12.43 4.29 -1.12
N ARG A 287 13.37 3.79 -0.30
CA ARG A 287 13.46 4.15 1.12
C ARG A 287 14.02 5.54 1.31
N ILE A 288 13.52 6.27 2.29
CA ILE A 288 14.16 7.51 2.75
C ILE A 288 15.46 7.15 3.48
N GLN A 289 16.55 7.76 3.03
CA GLN A 289 17.91 7.49 3.48
C GLN A 289 18.29 8.36 4.68
N SER A 290 19.10 7.80 5.56
CA SER A 290 19.75 8.48 6.68
C SER A 290 21.24 8.13 6.74
N GLY A 291 22.02 8.91 7.48
CA GLY A 291 23.47 8.71 7.58
C GLY A 291 24.22 9.29 6.39
N LEU A 292 25.41 8.73 6.11
CA LEU A 292 26.26 9.15 4.99
C LEU A 292 25.75 8.55 3.67
N VAL A 293 25.39 9.40 2.71
CA VAL A 293 24.85 9.00 1.41
C VAL A 293 25.69 9.62 0.30
N ASN A 294 26.15 8.80 -0.66
CA ASN A 294 26.80 9.29 -1.87
C ASN A 294 25.74 9.59 -2.93
N TRP A 295 25.75 10.80 -3.49
CA TRP A 295 24.80 11.26 -4.50
C TRP A 295 25.50 12.26 -5.44
N MET A 296 25.28 12.15 -6.76
CA MET A 296 25.88 13.03 -7.78
C MET A 296 27.41 13.30 -7.62
N GLY A 297 28.18 12.29 -7.18
CA GLY A 297 29.63 12.40 -7.00
C GLY A 297 30.09 13.10 -5.72
N SER A 298 29.18 13.50 -4.82
CA SER A 298 29.49 14.04 -3.50
C SER A 298 28.91 13.15 -2.39
N THR A 299 29.50 13.19 -1.20
CA THR A 299 28.89 12.61 0.01
C THR A 299 28.05 13.68 0.71
N TYR A 300 26.90 13.28 1.26
CA TYR A 300 26.00 14.10 2.06
C TYR A 300 25.70 13.37 3.38
N TYR A 301 25.21 14.08 4.40
CA TYR A 301 24.76 13.46 5.64
C TYR A 301 23.32 13.84 5.96
N PHE A 302 22.49 12.82 6.17
CA PHE A 302 21.09 12.96 6.55
C PHE A 302 20.93 12.52 8.00
N ASP A 303 20.31 13.36 8.81
CA ASP A 303 20.17 13.13 10.25
C ASP A 303 19.35 11.84 10.54
N PRO A 304 19.84 10.88 11.36
CA PRO A 304 19.14 9.60 11.56
C PRO A 304 17.77 9.64 12.25
N VAL A 305 17.38 10.77 12.84
CA VAL A 305 16.08 10.91 13.52
C VAL A 305 15.10 11.66 12.63
N THR A 306 15.56 12.73 11.98
CA THR A 306 14.71 13.63 11.19
C THR A 306 14.77 13.39 9.68
N TYR A 307 15.75 12.60 9.21
CA TYR A 307 16.07 12.31 7.80
C TYR A 307 16.39 13.55 6.94
N LEU A 308 16.60 14.71 7.57
CA LEU A 308 16.89 15.97 6.88
C LEU A 308 18.38 16.12 6.56
N LEU A 309 18.68 16.81 5.47
CA LEU A 309 20.05 17.15 5.09
C LEU A 309 20.71 18.04 6.14
N VAL A 310 21.88 17.62 6.63
CA VAL A 310 22.71 18.43 7.53
C VAL A 310 23.60 19.37 6.71
N THR A 311 23.59 20.66 7.04
CA THR A 311 24.42 21.70 6.41
C THR A 311 25.14 22.53 7.47
N ASN A 312 26.25 23.18 7.10
CA ASN A 312 27.03 24.10 7.94
C ASN A 312 27.36 23.56 9.35
N LYS A 313 27.71 22.27 9.47
CA LYS A 313 27.82 21.59 10.77
C LYS A 313 28.91 20.52 10.79
N THR A 314 29.67 20.51 11.88
CA THR A 314 30.55 19.40 12.28
C THR A 314 29.74 18.30 12.97
N PHE A 315 29.99 17.04 12.63
CA PHE A 315 29.37 15.89 13.29
C PHE A 315 30.30 14.67 13.26
N LYS A 316 29.97 13.63 14.04
CA LYS A 316 30.74 12.38 14.09
C LYS A 316 29.90 11.19 13.68
N VAL A 317 30.48 10.31 12.87
CA VAL A 317 29.91 9.02 12.47
C VAL A 317 30.95 7.94 12.76
N ASN A 318 30.63 6.98 13.62
CA ASN A 318 31.54 5.91 14.07
C ASN A 318 32.91 6.45 14.55
N GLY A 319 32.90 7.56 15.30
CA GLY A 319 34.10 8.21 15.84
C GLY A 319 34.87 9.11 14.87
N VAL A 320 34.64 8.99 13.56
CA VAL A 320 35.24 9.86 12.53
C VAL A 320 34.49 11.19 12.45
N GLU A 321 35.23 12.29 12.36
CA GLU A 321 34.67 13.64 12.25
C GLU A 321 34.47 14.06 10.79
N TYR A 322 33.37 14.77 10.55
CA TYR A 322 32.90 15.19 9.24
C TYR A 322 32.40 16.63 9.31
N GLN A 323 32.62 17.37 8.22
CA GLN A 323 32.13 18.74 8.05
C GLN A 323 31.18 18.79 6.86
N ALA A 324 29.92 19.21 7.10
CA ALA A 324 28.98 19.56 6.05
C ALA A 324 29.09 21.05 5.71
N ASN A 325 29.29 21.38 4.43
CA ASN A 325 29.30 22.76 3.95
C ASN A 325 27.87 23.34 3.79
N ALA A 326 27.74 24.55 3.24
CA ALA A 326 26.45 25.21 3.03
C ALA A 326 25.53 24.48 2.03
N ALA A 327 26.09 23.72 1.09
CA ALA A 327 25.35 22.86 0.17
C ALA A 327 25.10 21.44 0.75
N GLY A 328 25.48 21.18 2.00
CA GLY A 328 25.37 19.88 2.65
C GLY A 328 26.38 18.83 2.18
N GLN A 329 27.31 19.19 1.30
CA GLN A 329 28.39 18.29 0.89
C GLN A 329 29.33 18.07 2.08
N VAL A 330 29.67 16.81 2.31
CA VAL A 330 30.42 16.34 3.45
C VAL A 330 31.85 16.00 3.05
N THR A 331 32.81 16.60 3.73
CA THR A 331 34.21 16.16 3.69
C THR A 331 34.57 15.44 4.99
N LYS A 332 35.46 14.44 4.89
CA LYS A 332 36.10 13.83 6.05
C LYS A 332 37.06 14.85 6.65
N THR A 333 36.86 15.19 7.92
CA THR A 333 37.84 15.96 8.69
C THR A 333 38.64 14.97 9.49
N TYR A 334 39.79 14.54 8.94
CA TYR A 334 40.81 13.95 9.79
C TYR A 334 41.25 15.04 10.76
N SER A 335 41.09 14.82 12.06
CA SER A 335 41.87 15.59 13.02
C SER A 335 43.35 15.37 12.70
N GLU A 336 44.20 16.39 12.92
CA GLU A 336 45.64 16.26 12.67
C GLU A 336 46.23 15.06 13.43
N GLU A 337 45.67 14.75 14.60
CA GLU A 337 45.92 13.54 15.39
C GLU A 337 45.66 12.24 14.62
N ALA A 338 44.48 12.09 14.01
CA ALA A 338 44.15 10.89 13.23
C ALA A 338 45.04 10.77 11.98
N ALA A 339 45.26 11.88 11.27
CA ALA A 339 46.16 11.92 10.11
C ALA A 339 47.62 11.61 10.50
N ALA A 340 48.07 12.04 11.69
CA ALA A 340 49.40 11.75 12.20
C ALA A 340 49.52 10.28 12.65
N ARG A 341 48.49 9.72 13.31
CA ARG A 341 48.44 8.30 13.68
C ARG A 341 48.52 7.37 12.48
N ASP A 342 47.70 7.62 11.47
CA ASP A 342 47.68 6.80 10.25
C ASP A 342 49.01 6.95 9.48
N TRP A 343 49.61 8.15 9.48
CA TRP A 343 50.93 8.38 8.90
C TRP A 343 52.04 7.59 9.60
N ILE A 344 52.05 7.54 10.94
CA ILE A 344 53.01 6.72 11.70
C ILE A 344 52.75 5.23 11.41
N ALA A 345 51.51 4.75 11.53
CA ALA A 345 51.18 3.35 11.22
C ALA A 345 51.63 2.93 9.81
N GLN A 346 51.50 3.82 8.83
CA GLN A 346 51.96 3.60 7.46
C GLN A 346 53.49 3.57 7.33
N ARG A 347 54.22 4.38 8.12
CA ARG A 347 55.69 4.39 8.15
C ARG A 347 56.30 3.18 8.86
N GLU A 348 55.70 2.79 9.98
CA GLU A 348 56.20 1.73 10.86
C GLU A 348 55.95 0.32 10.29
N SER A 349 54.77 0.09 9.71
CA SER A 349 54.33 -1.25 9.29
C SER A 349 53.58 -1.33 7.96
N GLY A 350 53.35 -0.19 7.30
CA GLY A 350 52.38 -0.09 6.21
C GLY A 350 50.93 -0.29 6.65
N GLY A 351 50.62 -0.14 7.95
CA GLY A 351 49.30 -0.37 8.55
C GLY A 351 49.03 -1.82 8.97
N ASN A 352 50.01 -2.72 8.91
CA ASN A 352 49.83 -4.16 9.09
C ASN A 352 49.89 -4.60 10.57
N TYR A 353 48.74 -4.96 11.14
CA TYR A 353 48.61 -5.51 12.50
C TYR A 353 49.41 -6.79 12.79
N ASN A 354 49.95 -7.47 11.77
CA ASN A 354 50.78 -8.68 11.90
C ASN A 354 52.27 -8.47 11.56
N ALA A 355 52.71 -7.23 11.27
CA ALA A 355 54.11 -6.94 10.97
C ALA A 355 55.05 -7.30 12.13
N ARG A 356 56.25 -7.81 11.83
CA ARG A 356 57.24 -8.24 12.83
C ARG A 356 58.61 -7.68 12.47
N ASN A 357 59.27 -7.02 13.42
CA ASN A 357 60.65 -6.57 13.29
C ASN A 357 61.39 -6.78 14.61
N GLY A 358 62.10 -7.91 14.74
CA GLY A 358 62.76 -8.29 16.00
C GLY A 358 61.79 -8.37 17.18
N ILE A 359 61.97 -7.49 18.17
CA ILE A 359 61.11 -7.40 19.37
C ILE A 359 59.82 -6.60 19.16
N TYR A 360 59.68 -5.92 18.01
CA TYR A 360 58.56 -5.05 17.68
C TYR A 360 57.47 -5.79 16.89
N TYR A 361 56.21 -5.49 17.20
CA TYR A 361 55.05 -6.18 16.65
C TYR A 361 53.94 -5.21 16.23
N GLY A 362 53.29 -5.54 15.12
CA GLY A 362 52.00 -5.04 14.71
C GLY A 362 51.99 -3.66 14.05
N LYS A 363 50.80 -3.08 13.94
CA LYS A 363 50.52 -1.88 13.13
C LYS A 363 51.40 -0.68 13.52
N TYR A 364 51.75 -0.62 14.79
CA TYR A 364 52.47 0.47 15.43
C TYR A 364 53.92 0.11 15.80
N GLN A 365 54.38 -1.10 15.49
CA GLN A 365 55.72 -1.61 15.84
C GLN A 365 56.10 -1.36 17.32
N LEU A 366 55.16 -1.61 18.25
CA LEU A 366 55.44 -1.56 19.67
C LEU A 366 56.15 -2.83 20.13
N THR A 367 56.96 -2.77 21.19
CA THR A 367 57.55 -3.99 21.75
C THR A 367 56.46 -4.92 22.28
N ILE A 368 56.67 -6.23 22.13
CA ILE A 368 55.72 -7.26 22.60
C ILE A 368 55.38 -7.10 24.10
N SER A 369 56.31 -6.57 24.89
CA SER A 369 56.11 -6.23 26.30
C SER A 369 55.05 -5.15 26.54
N TYR A 370 54.96 -4.10 25.72
CA TYR A 370 53.91 -3.07 25.85
C TYR A 370 52.52 -3.63 25.54
N LEU A 371 52.43 -4.61 24.64
CA LEU A 371 51.17 -5.27 24.28
C LEU A 371 50.66 -6.23 25.37
N GLY A 372 51.50 -6.58 26.36
CA GLY A 372 51.11 -7.44 27.49
C GLY A 372 50.74 -8.88 27.10
N GLY A 373 51.18 -9.34 25.93
CA GLY A 373 50.84 -10.65 25.36
C GLY A 373 49.55 -10.69 24.52
N ASP A 374 48.70 -9.67 24.59
CA ASP A 374 47.52 -9.55 23.72
C ASP A 374 47.90 -8.84 22.40
N LEU A 375 47.94 -9.60 21.31
CA LEU A 375 48.33 -9.12 19.99
C LEU A 375 47.14 -8.68 19.13
N SER A 376 45.92 -8.59 19.68
CA SER A 376 44.72 -8.20 18.94
C SER A 376 44.81 -6.77 18.38
N PRO A 377 44.18 -6.47 17.22
CA PRO A 377 44.16 -5.12 16.65
C PRO A 377 43.66 -4.05 17.63
N GLN A 378 42.60 -4.37 18.39
CA GLN A 378 42.01 -3.49 19.38
C GLN A 378 42.98 -3.18 20.52
N ASN A 379 43.73 -4.17 21.01
CA ASN A 379 44.74 -3.93 22.02
C ASN A 379 45.93 -3.13 21.47
N GLN A 380 46.36 -3.39 20.24
CA GLN A 380 47.41 -2.60 19.58
C GLN A 380 47.02 -1.12 19.43
N ASP A 381 45.83 -0.81 18.92
CA ASP A 381 45.35 0.58 18.81
C ASP A 381 45.28 1.24 20.20
N ARG A 382 44.71 0.56 21.20
CA ARG A 382 44.58 1.06 22.58
C ARG A 382 45.93 1.34 23.26
N VAL A 383 46.88 0.41 23.15
CA VAL A 383 48.22 0.56 23.75
C VAL A 383 49.02 1.64 23.01
N ALA A 384 48.89 1.73 21.69
CA ALA A 384 49.56 2.77 20.91
C ALA A 384 49.03 4.18 21.22
N ASP A 385 47.71 4.37 21.29
CA ASP A 385 47.11 5.64 21.72
C ASP A 385 47.60 6.04 23.14
N ALA A 386 47.73 5.07 24.06
CA ALA A 386 48.25 5.33 25.41
C ALA A 386 49.77 5.62 25.46
N TYR A 387 50.58 4.86 24.72
CA TYR A 387 52.03 5.07 24.58
C TYR A 387 52.32 6.46 24.02
N VAL A 388 51.64 6.82 22.92
CA VAL A 388 51.83 8.10 22.25
C VAL A 388 51.40 9.27 23.13
N LYS A 389 50.23 9.18 23.77
CA LYS A 389 49.77 10.20 24.70
C LYS A 389 50.74 10.42 25.86
N ASN A 390 51.30 9.36 26.42
CA ASN A 390 52.23 9.46 27.55
C ASN A 390 53.62 9.98 27.15
N ARG A 391 54.09 9.69 25.93
CA ARG A 391 55.48 9.94 25.52
C ARG A 391 55.67 11.19 24.65
N TYR A 392 54.69 11.57 23.83
CA TYR A 392 54.74 12.76 22.97
C TYR A 392 53.56 13.72 23.20
N GLY A 393 52.68 13.42 24.15
CA GLY A 393 51.44 14.16 24.41
C GLY A 393 50.33 13.87 23.40
N SER A 394 50.67 13.72 22.11
CA SER A 394 49.74 13.58 21.00
C SER A 394 50.37 12.87 19.80
N TRP A 395 49.54 12.38 18.86
CA TRP A 395 50.00 11.76 17.61
C TRP A 395 50.68 12.76 16.68
N VAL A 396 50.25 14.03 16.65
CA VAL A 396 50.99 15.11 15.96
C VAL A 396 52.38 15.28 16.59
N GLY A 397 52.47 15.27 17.93
CA GLY A 397 53.75 15.29 18.65
C GLY A 397 54.66 14.12 18.25
N ALA A 398 54.13 12.89 18.23
CA ALA A 398 54.85 11.70 17.80
C ALA A 398 55.36 11.80 16.37
N LYS A 399 54.56 12.33 15.45
CA LYS A 399 54.94 12.51 14.05
C LYS A 399 56.06 13.54 13.88
N ASN A 400 55.99 14.65 14.61
CA ASN A 400 57.05 15.67 14.60
C ASN A 400 58.36 15.14 15.18
N PHE A 401 58.28 14.30 16.21
CA PHE A 401 59.44 13.57 16.74
C PHE A 401 60.03 12.60 15.69
N TRP A 402 59.18 11.78 15.05
CA TRP A 402 59.61 10.86 13.99
C TRP A 402 60.30 11.58 12.83
N LEU A 403 59.76 12.72 12.38
CA LEU A 403 60.33 13.51 11.28
C LEU A 403 61.77 14.00 11.55
N SER A 404 62.18 14.09 12.81
CA SER A 404 63.53 14.52 13.22
C SER A 404 64.43 13.37 13.67
N HIS A 405 63.88 12.22 14.08
CA HIS A 405 64.64 11.11 14.68
C HIS A 405 64.59 9.79 13.88
N HIS A 406 63.65 9.64 12.94
CA HIS A 406 63.36 8.43 12.17
C HIS A 406 62.95 7.20 12.98
N TRP A 407 62.48 7.44 14.21
CA TRP A 407 61.74 6.53 15.07
C TRP A 407 60.76 7.37 15.90
N TYR A 408 59.70 6.78 16.45
CA TYR A 408 58.83 7.44 17.43
C TYR A 408 58.99 6.86 18.83
#